data_AF-A0A1J3D766-F1
#
_entry.id   AF-A0A1J3D766-F1
#
_cell.length_a   1.000
_cell.length_b   1.000
_cell.length_c   1.000
_cell.angle_alpha   90.00
_cell.angle_beta   90.00
_cell.angle_gamma   90.00
#
_symmetry.space_group_name_H-M   'P 1'
#
loop_
_entity.id
_entity.type
_entity.pdbx_description
1 polymer ?
#
loop_
_entity_poly.entity_id
_entity_poly.type
_entity_poly.pdbx_seq_one_letter_code
_entity_poly.pdbx_strand_id
1 'polypeptide(L)'
;ASVALGRNLTLFETVWFDYSATKSNFYVYCHTILLLFLVFSLAPLPLVFVELTGRFDRFKIQPKVKYSLSDMFRCYKDVMQLFFIVVGTLQLVSYPSLQ
;
A
#
# COMPACT_ATOMS: atom_id res chain seq x y z
N ALA A 1 -18.66 -9.53 -16.54
CA ALA A 1 -18.30 -8.24 -15.88
C ALA A 1 -18.95 -7.03 -16.55
N SER A 2 -18.78 -6.79 -17.86
CA SER A 2 -19.40 -5.64 -18.56
C SER A 2 -20.92 -5.56 -18.42
N VAL A 3 -21.62 -6.70 -18.52
CA VAL A 3 -23.08 -6.78 -18.32
C VAL A 3 -23.50 -6.32 -16.92
N ALA A 4 -22.74 -6.68 -15.88
CA ALA A 4 -23.05 -6.29 -14.50
C ALA A 4 -22.79 -4.80 -14.24
N LEU A 5 -21.82 -4.20 -14.93
CA LEU A 5 -21.48 -2.79 -14.82
C LEU A 5 -22.34 -1.88 -15.72
N GLY A 6 -23.13 -2.46 -16.64
CA GLY A 6 -23.93 -1.69 -17.61
C GLY A 6 -23.10 -0.85 -18.59
N ARG A 7 -21.79 -1.08 -18.67
CA ARG A 7 -20.85 -0.37 -19.54
C ARG A 7 -19.73 -1.28 -20.03
N ASN A 8 -19.06 -0.86 -21.09
CA ASN A 8 -17.82 -1.52 -21.52
C ASN A 8 -16.72 -1.37 -20.48
N LEU A 9 -15.87 -2.40 -20.39
CA LEU A 9 -14.68 -2.40 -19.55
C LEU A 9 -13.62 -1.51 -20.18
N THR A 10 -12.89 -0.78 -19.35
CA THR A 10 -11.64 -0.13 -19.76
C THR A 10 -10.56 -1.17 -20.01
N LEU A 11 -9.46 -0.77 -20.65
CA LEU A 11 -8.35 -1.68 -20.96
C LEU A 11 -7.80 -2.36 -19.69
N PHE A 12 -7.55 -1.60 -18.63
CA PHE A 12 -7.03 -2.14 -17.37
C PHE A 12 -8.02 -3.07 -16.68
N GLU A 13 -9.31 -2.73 -16.71
CA GLU A 13 -10.36 -3.59 -16.15
C GLU A 13 -10.48 -4.92 -16.93
N THR A 14 -10.33 -4.87 -18.25
CA THR A 14 -10.35 -6.07 -19.10
C THR A 14 -9.16 -6.97 -18.78
N VAL A 15 -7.95 -6.40 -18.72
CA VAL A 15 -6.72 -7.14 -18.36
C VAL A 15 -6.83 -7.76 -16.97
N TRP A 16 -7.32 -7.02 -15.98
CA TRP A 16 -7.52 -7.55 -14.63
C TRP A 16 -8.59 -8.65 -14.58
N PHE A 17 -9.70 -8.46 -15.30
CA PHE A 17 -10.77 -9.45 -15.35
C PHE A 17 -10.30 -10.77 -15.97
N ASP A 18 -9.62 -10.71 -17.12
CA ASP A 18 -9.08 -11.89 -17.80
C ASP A 18 -8.00 -12.58 -16.94
N TYR A 19 -7.13 -11.79 -16.30
CA TYR A 19 -6.12 -12.33 -15.37
C TYR A 19 -6.77 -13.06 -14.19
N SER A 20 -7.65 -12.38 -13.47
CA SER A 20 -8.28 -12.91 -12.25
C SER A 20 -9.15 -14.14 -12.53
N ALA A 21 -9.77 -14.23 -13.71
CA ALA A 21 -10.53 -15.41 -14.14
C ALA A 21 -9.70 -16.70 -14.23
N THR A 22 -8.37 -16.58 -14.41
CA THR A 22 -7.45 -17.74 -14.53
C THR A 22 -6.75 -18.12 -13.23
N LYS A 23 -6.94 -17.33 -12.16
CA LYS A 23 -6.26 -17.51 -10.87
C LYS A 23 -7.23 -17.97 -9.79
N SER A 24 -6.72 -18.65 -8.77
CA SER A 24 -7.55 -18.97 -7.61
C SER A 24 -7.84 -17.70 -6.79
N ASN A 25 -8.96 -17.72 -6.08
CA ASN A 25 -9.35 -16.62 -5.18
C ASN A 25 -8.25 -16.30 -4.16
N PHE A 26 -7.49 -17.30 -3.71
CA PHE A 26 -6.34 -17.11 -2.83
C PHE A 26 -5.24 -16.27 -3.49
N TYR A 27 -4.84 -16.61 -4.72
CA TYR A 27 -3.82 -15.85 -5.44
C TYR A 27 -4.27 -14.40 -5.66
N VAL A 28 -5.52 -14.18 -6.08
CA VAL A 28 -6.07 -12.83 -6.26
C VAL A 28 -6.08 -12.08 -4.93
N TYR A 29 -6.49 -12.73 -3.84
CA TYR A 29 -6.48 -12.14 -2.51
C TYR A 29 -5.06 -11.73 -2.05
N CYS A 30 -4.03 -12.53 -2.33
CA CYS A 30 -2.64 -12.17 -2.05
C CYS A 30 -2.16 -10.90 -2.79
N HIS A 31 -2.76 -10.52 -3.92
CA HIS A 31 -2.42 -9.24 -4.58
C HIS A 31 -2.79 -8.04 -3.71
N THR A 32 -3.73 -8.18 -2.77
CA THR A 32 -4.07 -7.15 -1.78
C THR A 32 -2.85 -6.80 -0.91
N ILE A 33 -1.98 -7.77 -0.61
CA ILE A 33 -0.74 -7.53 0.15
C ILE A 33 0.20 -6.61 -0.64
N LEU A 34 0.33 -6.83 -1.95
CA LEU A 34 1.14 -5.97 -2.83
C LEU A 34 0.54 -4.56 -2.95
N LEU A 35 -0.78 -4.45 -3.08
CA LEU A 35 -1.47 -3.17 -3.13
C LEU A 35 -1.28 -2.38 -1.82
N LEU A 36 -1.44 -3.06 -0.67
CA LEU A 36 -1.20 -2.45 0.63
C LEU A 36 0.27 -2.04 0.79
N PHE A 37 1.23 -2.88 0.41
CA PHE A 37 2.65 -2.52 0.43
C PHE A 37 2.93 -1.24 -0.36
N LEU A 38 2.34 -1.11 -1.56
CA LEU A 38 2.46 0.08 -2.39
C LEU A 38 1.84 1.31 -1.72
N VAL A 39 0.63 1.19 -1.15
CA VAL A 39 -0.02 2.29 -0.42
C VAL A 39 0.82 2.73 0.77
N PHE A 40 1.29 1.81 1.61
CA PHE A 40 2.12 2.11 2.78
C PHE A 40 3.49 2.68 2.41
N SER A 41 4.00 2.39 1.20
CA SER A 41 5.25 2.96 0.71
C SER A 41 5.06 4.34 0.07
N LEU A 42 3.98 4.55 -0.70
CA LEU A 42 3.76 5.80 -1.45
C LEU A 42 3.08 6.90 -0.63
N ALA A 43 2.13 6.56 0.24
CA ALA A 43 1.40 7.53 1.07
C ALA A 43 2.31 8.42 1.94
N PRO A 44 3.43 7.94 2.52
CA PRO A 44 4.34 8.81 3.29
C PRO A 44 5.28 9.66 2.41
N LEU A 45 5.44 9.37 1.11
CA LEU A 45 6.40 10.11 0.26
C LEU A 45 6.12 11.61 0.20
N PRO A 46 4.88 12.11 0.03
CA PRO A 46 4.59 13.54 0.08
C PRO A 46 5.09 14.21 1.37
N LEU A 47 4.97 13.53 2.52
CA LEU A 47 5.46 14.05 3.80
C LEU A 47 6.99 14.12 3.82
N VAL A 48 7.67 13.09 3.31
CA VAL A 48 9.13 13.08 3.17
C VAL A 48 9.60 14.25 2.31
N PHE A 49 8.98 14.47 1.15
CA PHE A 49 9.34 15.59 0.28
C PHE A 49 9.15 16.94 0.98
N VAL A 50 8.03 17.14 1.67
CA VAL A 50 7.75 18.41 2.34
C VAL A 50 8.70 18.66 3.52
N GLU A 51 9.05 17.64 4.28
CA GLU A 51 10.06 17.72 5.36
C GLU A 51 11.44 18.12 4.80
N LEU A 52 11.84 17.58 3.64
CA LEU A 52 13.09 17.96 2.97
C LEU A 52 13.12 19.41 2.49
N THR A 53 11.97 19.97 2.12
CA THR A 53 11.90 21.40 1.73
C THR A 53 11.98 22.35 2.94
N GLY A 54 11.90 21.84 4.18
CA GLY A 54 11.88 22.66 5.40
C GLY A 54 10.60 23.50 5.58
N ARG A 55 9.65 23.45 4.63
CA ARG A 55 8.40 24.23 4.67
C ARG A 55 7.44 23.76 5.77
N PHE A 56 7.65 22.54 6.28
CA PHE A 56 6.84 21.97 7.37
C PHE A 56 7.27 22.43 8.76
N ASP A 57 8.45 23.02 8.93
CA ASP A 57 8.96 23.44 10.25
C ASP A 57 7.99 24.35 11.00
N ARG A 58 7.23 25.21 10.28
CA ARG A 58 6.22 26.11 10.87
C ARG A 58 4.93 25.44 11.34
N PHE A 59 4.65 24.22 10.87
CA PHE A 59 3.43 23.46 11.18
C PHE A 59 3.69 22.33 12.18
N LYS A 60 4.96 22.01 12.47
CA LYS A 60 5.33 20.97 13.42
C LYS A 60 5.09 21.44 14.84
N ILE A 61 4.47 20.58 15.66
CA ILE A 61 4.35 20.77 17.11
C ILE A 61 5.76 20.83 17.75
N GLN A 62 6.73 20.12 17.19
CA GLN A 62 8.13 20.09 17.64
C GLN A 62 9.10 20.50 16.52
N PRO A 63 9.29 21.81 16.28
CA PRO A 63 10.08 22.31 15.15
C PRO A 63 11.60 22.12 15.30
N LYS A 64 12.08 21.88 16.53
CA LYS A 64 13.52 21.65 16.80
C LYS A 64 13.98 20.24 16.46
N VAL A 65 13.04 19.30 16.26
CA VAL A 65 13.36 17.92 15.89
C VAL A 65 13.41 17.83 14.37
N LYS A 66 14.63 17.62 13.85
CA LYS A 66 14.87 17.40 12.42
C LYS A 66 15.23 15.94 12.21
N TYR A 67 14.58 15.32 11.24
CA TYR A 67 14.89 13.96 10.83
C TYR A 67 15.78 14.00 9.59
N SER A 68 16.85 13.22 9.58
CA SER A 68 17.63 13.02 8.37
C SER A 68 16.91 12.05 7.42
N LEU A 69 17.29 12.05 6.14
CA LEU A 69 16.82 11.03 5.18
C LEU A 69 17.10 9.60 5.66
N SER A 70 18.25 9.40 6.33
CA SER A 70 18.61 8.11 6.92
C SER A 70 17.63 7.69 8.01
N ASP A 71 17.18 8.63 8.85
CA ASP A 71 16.23 8.33 9.92
C ASP A 71 14.85 7.99 9.35
N MET A 72 14.41 8.73 8.33
CA MET A 72 13.15 8.43 7.62
C MET A 72 13.20 7.07 6.92
N PHE A 73 14.31 6.75 6.25
CA PHE A 73 14.48 5.46 5.59
C PHE A 73 14.53 4.29 6.58
N ARG A 74 15.19 4.49 7.73
CA ARG A 74 15.19 3.52 8.83
C ARG A 74 13.78 3.28 9.36
N CYS A 75 13.02 4.35 9.60
CA CYS A 75 11.62 4.27 10.01
C CYS A 75 10.78 3.50 8.98
N TYR A 76 10.93 3.80 7.69
CA TYR A 76 10.28 3.05 6.61
C TYR A 76 10.60 1.55 6.67
N LYS A 77 11.89 1.19 6.80
CA LYS A 77 12.31 -0.21 6.90
C LYS A 77 11.67 -0.91 8.10
N ASP A 78 11.64 -0.25 9.26
CA ASP A 78 11.10 -0.84 10.49
C ASP A 78 9.58 -1.02 10.39
N VAL A 79 8.87 -0.06 9.79
CA VAL A 79 7.43 -0.18 9.50
C VAL A 79 7.16 -1.27 8.47
N MET A 80 7.97 -1.38 7.41
CA MET A 80 7.79 -2.43 6.40
C MET A 80 8.07 -3.82 6.98
N GLN A 81 9.04 -3.95 7.89
CA GLN A 81 9.28 -5.20 8.59
C GLN A 81 8.05 -5.62 9.42
N LEU A 82 7.46 -4.68 10.16
CA LEU A 82 6.21 -4.92 10.89
C LEU A 82 5.04 -5.23 9.94
N PHE A 83 4.97 -4.56 8.79
CA PHE A 83 3.95 -4.83 7.78
C PHE A 83 3.99 -6.29 7.32
N PHE A 84 5.16 -6.81 6.95
CA PHE A 84 5.25 -8.22 6.51
C PHE A 84 4.94 -9.21 7.64
N ILE A 85 5.41 -8.94 8.86
CA ILE A 85 5.19 -9.83 10.00
C ILE A 85 3.72 -9.82 10.44
N VAL A 86 3.11 -8.65 10.56
CA VAL A 86 1.76 -8.49 11.15
C VAL A 86 0.71 -8.49 10.06
N VAL A 87 0.79 -7.57 9.11
CA VAL A 87 -0.23 -7.42 8.06
C VAL A 87 -0.19 -8.61 7.10
N GLY A 88 1.02 -9.05 6.71
CA GLY A 88 1.20 -10.22 5.86
C GLY A 88 0.60 -11.49 6.46
N THR A 89 0.93 -11.80 7.72
CA THR A 89 0.38 -12.98 8.41
C THR A 89 -1.11 -12.87 8.64
N LEU A 90 -1.60 -11.70 9.07
CA LEU A 90 -3.02 -11.47 9.30
C LEU A 90 -3.83 -11.70 8.03
N GLN A 91 -3.36 -11.20 6.88
CA GLN A 91 -4.03 -11.44 5.59
C GLN A 91 -4.05 -12.95 5.27
N LEU A 92 -2.93 -13.65 5.38
CA LEU A 92 -2.86 -15.09 5.09
C LEU A 92 -3.77 -15.93 6.01
N VAL A 93 -3.82 -15.61 7.31
CA VAL A 93 -4.68 -16.31 8.29
C VAL A 93 -6.15 -15.93 8.13
N SER A 94 -6.46 -14.74 7.62
CA SER A 94 -7.84 -14.29 7.43
C SER A 94 -8.52 -14.88 6.19
N TYR A 95 -7.75 -15.34 5.20
CA TYR A 95 -8.31 -15.87 3.95
C TYR A 95 -9.36 -16.97 4.13
N PRO A 96 -9.16 -18.01 4.96
CA PRO A 96 -10.16 -19.05 5.17
C PRO A 96 -11.47 -18.55 5.78
N SER A 97 -11.45 -17.42 6.50
CA SER A 97 -12.62 -16.82 7.13
C SER A 97 -13.43 -15.92 6.19
N LEU A 98 -12.87 -15.59 5.03
CA LEU A 98 -13.48 -14.73 4.00
C LEU A 98 -14.08 -15.52 2.82
N GLN A 99 -13.94 -16.86 2.84
CA GLN A 99 -14.51 -17.79 1.86
C GLN A 99 -15.78 -18.43 2.42
#